data_AF-A0A943MVJ0-F1
#
_entry.id   AF-A0A943MVJ0-F1
#
_cell.length_a   1.000
_cell.length_b   1.000
_cell.length_c   1.000
_cell.angle_alpha   90.00
_cell.angle_beta   90.00
_cell.angle_gamma   90.00
#
_symmetry.space_group_name_H-M   'P 1'
#
loop_
_entity.id
_entity.type
_entity.pdbx_description
1 polymer ?
#
loop_
_entity_poly.entity_id
_entity_poly.type
_entity_poly.pdbx_seq_one_letter_code
_entity_poly.pdbx_strand_id
1 'polypeptide(L)'
;HADHYNPVIFEWRKGHSNIRYILAEEIPTKEEVLSVHPSRTYDLGDLQVRTLDSTDLGVAFLIKTDGLCLYHAGDLNWWHWNDEPEQANQDMARRYQEQIDSLQGESIDCAFIPVDPRQEENSLLGLEYFMKKVGARWIVPMHFGSQYTIFDRMDHDPRTFPYRNRVLHISHRGQLLQISE
;
A
#
# COMPACT_ATOMS: atom_id res chain seq x y z
N HIS A 1 -12.63 -2.63 -2.89
CA HIS A 1 -12.97 -3.36 -4.13
C HIS A 1 -12.89 -4.88 -3.96
N ALA A 2 -13.42 -5.68 -4.91
CA ALA A 2 -13.47 -7.15 -4.80
C ALA A 2 -12.09 -7.83 -4.91
N ASP A 3 -11.12 -7.13 -5.50
CA ASP A 3 -9.70 -7.44 -5.53
C ASP A 3 -8.95 -7.08 -4.24
N HIS A 4 -9.61 -6.38 -3.30
CA HIS A 4 -9.07 -6.02 -1.98
C HIS A 4 -9.81 -6.67 -0.81
N TYR A 5 -11.09 -6.98 -0.98
CA TYR A 5 -11.94 -7.54 0.06
C TYR A 5 -12.74 -8.73 -0.45
N ASN A 6 -12.70 -9.82 0.31
CA ASN A 6 -13.54 -10.98 0.10
C ASN A 6 -14.04 -11.48 1.47
N PRO A 7 -15.36 -11.59 1.70
CA PRO A 7 -15.91 -12.01 3.00
C PRO A 7 -15.49 -13.44 3.40
N VAL A 8 -14.91 -14.24 2.48
CA VAL A 8 -14.30 -15.54 2.79
C VAL A 8 -13.26 -15.47 3.90
N ILE A 9 -12.63 -14.30 4.13
CA ILE A 9 -11.66 -14.13 5.22
C ILE A 9 -12.26 -14.53 6.57
N PHE A 10 -13.55 -14.28 6.81
CA PHE A 10 -14.18 -14.60 8.08
C PHE A 10 -14.29 -16.12 8.33
N GLU A 11 -14.27 -16.93 7.27
CA GLU A 11 -14.26 -18.38 7.41
C GLU A 11 -12.96 -18.91 8.03
N TRP A 12 -11.87 -18.13 7.99
CA TRP A 12 -10.58 -18.52 8.57
C TRP A 12 -10.65 -18.68 10.09
N ARG A 13 -11.65 -18.05 10.75
CA ARG A 13 -11.94 -18.29 12.18
C ARG A 13 -12.24 -19.75 12.51
N LYS A 14 -12.72 -20.54 11.53
CA LYS A 14 -12.98 -21.98 11.71
C LYS A 14 -11.68 -22.76 12.01
N GLY A 15 -10.54 -22.28 11.49
CA GLY A 15 -9.21 -22.88 11.73
C GLY A 15 -8.35 -22.12 12.74
N HIS A 16 -8.65 -20.84 12.98
CA HIS A 16 -7.85 -19.96 13.84
C HIS A 16 -8.77 -19.08 14.71
N SER A 17 -8.97 -19.48 15.97
CA SER A 17 -9.94 -18.81 16.86
C SER A 17 -9.56 -17.38 17.25
N ASN A 18 -8.28 -16.99 17.12
CA ASN A 18 -7.75 -15.75 17.69
C ASN A 18 -7.43 -14.68 16.62
N ILE A 19 -8.14 -14.69 15.49
CA ILE A 19 -7.96 -13.66 14.45
C ILE A 19 -8.64 -12.34 14.87
N ARG A 20 -7.86 -11.25 14.88
CA ARG A 20 -8.36 -9.86 14.93
C ARG A 20 -8.51 -9.34 13.51
N TYR A 21 -9.73 -9.01 13.09
CA TYR A 21 -9.97 -8.33 11.81
C TYR A 21 -10.03 -6.83 12.04
N ILE A 22 -9.28 -6.09 11.22
CA ILE A 22 -9.26 -4.63 11.19
C ILE A 22 -9.69 -4.23 9.79
N LEU A 23 -10.81 -3.54 9.66
CA LEU A 23 -11.42 -3.19 8.37
C LEU A 23 -11.79 -1.71 8.34
N ALA A 24 -11.69 -1.09 7.17
CA ALA A 24 -12.21 0.26 6.97
C ALA A 24 -13.71 0.31 7.29
N GLU A 25 -14.18 1.42 7.85
CA GLU A 25 -15.57 1.59 8.30
C GLU A 25 -16.61 1.32 7.21
N GLU A 26 -16.23 1.62 5.97
CA GLU A 26 -17.07 1.52 4.79
C GLU A 26 -17.39 0.08 4.39
N ILE A 27 -16.70 -0.92 4.97
CA ILE A 27 -16.96 -2.33 4.70
C ILE A 27 -18.11 -2.81 5.61
N PRO A 28 -19.34 -2.99 5.09
CA PRO A 28 -20.44 -3.44 5.91
C PRO A 28 -20.24 -4.91 6.29
N THR A 29 -20.27 -5.20 7.59
CA THR A 29 -20.23 -6.57 8.11
C THR A 29 -21.00 -6.70 9.42
N LYS A 30 -21.46 -7.92 9.71
CA LYS A 30 -22.05 -8.30 11.00
C LYS A 30 -21.04 -9.02 11.90
N GLU A 31 -19.85 -9.30 11.37
CA GLU A 31 -18.77 -9.97 12.08
C GLU A 31 -18.10 -9.02 13.07
N GLU A 32 -17.54 -9.58 14.14
CA GLU A 32 -16.73 -8.80 15.08
C GLU A 32 -15.44 -8.34 14.41
N VAL A 33 -15.31 -7.02 14.21
CA VAL A 33 -14.14 -6.38 13.60
C VAL A 33 -13.82 -5.07 14.33
N LEU A 34 -12.55 -4.68 14.31
CA LEU A 34 -12.18 -3.29 14.59
C LEU A 34 -12.45 -2.46 13.33
N SER A 35 -13.51 -1.68 13.38
CA SER A 35 -13.83 -0.69 12.34
C SER A 35 -12.90 0.52 12.47
N VAL A 36 -12.14 0.83 11.42
CA VAL A 36 -11.18 1.93 11.40
C VAL A 36 -11.58 3.04 10.44
N HIS A 37 -11.29 4.26 10.84
CA HIS A 37 -11.53 5.48 10.09
C HIS A 37 -10.21 6.00 9.50
N PRO A 38 -10.23 6.73 8.38
CA PRO A 38 -9.04 7.41 7.87
C PRO A 38 -8.38 8.34 8.88
N SER A 39 -7.06 8.53 8.77
CA SER A 39 -6.27 9.49 9.56
C SER A 39 -6.38 9.29 11.08
N ARG A 40 -6.43 8.04 11.56
CA ARG A 40 -6.51 7.69 12.99
C ARG A 40 -5.39 6.74 13.38
N THR A 41 -5.05 6.74 14.67
CA THR A 41 -4.14 5.76 15.26
C THR A 41 -4.88 4.96 16.32
N TYR A 42 -4.72 3.64 16.26
CA TYR A 42 -5.30 2.64 17.14
C TYR A 42 -4.16 1.90 17.81
N ASP A 43 -4.11 1.94 19.14
CA ASP A 43 -3.17 1.17 19.94
C ASP A 43 -3.90 -0.07 20.48
N LEU A 44 -3.44 -1.25 20.07
CA LEU A 44 -4.01 -2.55 20.43
C LEU A 44 -3.06 -3.35 21.35
N GLY A 45 -2.06 -2.68 21.93
CA GLY A 45 -1.06 -3.26 22.83
C GLY A 45 0.15 -3.79 22.09
N ASP A 46 0.03 -4.96 21.47
CA ASP A 46 1.09 -5.62 20.67
C ASP A 46 1.18 -5.09 19.22
N LEU A 47 0.20 -4.29 18.83
CA LEU A 47 0.01 -3.77 17.49
C LEU A 47 -0.45 -2.31 17.56
N GLN A 48 0.27 -1.40 16.92
CA GLN A 48 -0.21 -0.05 16.64
C GLN A 48 -0.57 0.04 15.15
N VAL A 49 -1.78 0.51 14.86
CA VAL A 49 -2.27 0.71 13.50
C VAL A 49 -2.59 2.19 13.30
N ARG A 50 -1.89 2.84 12.39
CA ARG A 50 -2.23 4.16 11.88
C ARG A 50 -2.82 4.01 10.48
N THR A 51 -3.94 4.66 10.24
CA THR A 51 -4.63 4.66 8.95
C THR A 51 -4.42 5.96 8.20
N LEU A 52 -4.42 5.89 6.87
CA LEU A 52 -4.43 7.04 5.97
C LEU A 52 -5.64 6.95 5.07
N ASP A 53 -6.09 8.10 4.58
CA ASP A 53 -7.20 8.15 3.63
C ASP A 53 -6.76 7.62 2.26
N SER A 54 -7.54 6.75 1.65
CA SER A 54 -7.24 6.25 0.31
C SER A 54 -7.63 7.30 -0.74
N THR A 55 -6.87 7.38 -1.82
CA THR A 55 -7.25 8.25 -2.96
C THR A 55 -8.35 7.64 -3.83
N ASP A 56 -8.63 6.36 -3.61
CA ASP A 56 -9.71 5.60 -4.24
C ASP A 56 -10.76 5.23 -3.18
N LEU A 57 -10.72 4.01 -2.62
CA LEU A 57 -11.58 3.57 -1.51
C LEU A 57 -10.80 2.97 -0.34
N GLY A 58 -11.39 2.98 0.84
CA GLY A 58 -10.84 2.38 2.06
C GLY A 58 -9.73 3.20 2.71
N VAL A 59 -8.80 2.49 3.36
CA VAL A 59 -7.66 3.09 4.06
C VAL A 59 -6.35 2.39 3.69
N ALA A 60 -5.26 3.14 3.73
CA ALA A 60 -3.92 2.57 3.82
C ALA A 60 -3.56 2.33 5.29
N PHE A 61 -2.62 1.41 5.53
CA PHE A 61 -2.20 1.03 6.88
C PHE A 61 -0.71 1.26 7.07
N LEU A 62 -0.36 1.96 8.15
CA LEU A 62 0.96 1.95 8.75
C LEU A 62 0.88 1.16 10.05
N ILE A 63 1.61 0.06 10.14
CA ILE A 63 1.49 -0.94 11.18
C ILE A 63 2.82 -1.04 11.91
N LYS A 64 2.82 -0.89 13.24
CA LYS A 64 3.99 -1.11 14.08
C LYS A 64 3.74 -2.30 14.99
N THR A 65 4.63 -3.29 14.95
CA THR A 65 4.53 -4.51 15.74
C THR A 65 5.90 -5.19 15.82
N ASP A 66 6.22 -5.82 16.95
CA ASP A 66 7.49 -6.55 17.14
C ASP A 66 8.76 -5.78 16.73
N GLY A 67 8.76 -4.45 16.95
CA GLY A 67 9.86 -3.56 16.56
C GLY A 67 9.96 -3.23 15.07
N LEU A 68 9.06 -3.77 14.24
CA LEU A 68 8.96 -3.51 12.81
C LEU A 68 7.90 -2.44 12.51
N CYS A 69 8.11 -1.72 11.41
CA CYS A 69 7.18 -0.76 10.83
C CYS A 69 6.85 -1.15 9.38
N LEU A 70 5.60 -1.53 9.13
CA LEU A 70 5.11 -1.98 7.84
C LEU A 70 4.13 -0.96 7.27
N TYR A 71 4.28 -0.60 6.00
CA TYR A 71 3.31 0.23 5.28
C TYR A 71 2.63 -0.59 4.20
N HIS A 72 1.31 -0.60 4.18
CA HIS A 72 0.51 -1.20 3.12
C HIS A 72 -0.44 -0.16 2.56
N ALA A 73 -0.17 0.30 1.33
CA ALA A 73 -0.90 1.40 0.73
C ALA A 73 -2.37 1.07 0.42
N GLY A 74 -2.74 -0.21 0.30
CA GLY A 74 -4.06 -0.56 -0.24
C GLY A 74 -4.22 0.05 -1.64
N ASP A 75 -5.29 0.81 -1.86
CA ASP A 75 -5.52 1.57 -3.10
C ASP A 75 -5.10 3.05 -3.01
N LEU A 76 -4.37 3.44 -1.96
CA LEU A 76 -3.76 4.77 -1.89
C LEU A 76 -2.61 4.86 -2.90
N ASN A 77 -2.86 5.50 -4.04
CA ASN A 77 -1.86 5.72 -5.08
C ASN A 77 -2.06 7.05 -5.80
N TRP A 78 -1.02 7.47 -6.54
CA TRP A 78 -1.13 8.54 -7.51
C TRP A 78 -1.75 7.99 -8.81
N TRP A 79 -3.08 7.91 -8.85
CA TRP A 79 -3.84 7.42 -10.00
C TRP A 79 -3.92 8.46 -11.12
N HIS A 80 -2.87 8.58 -11.92
CA HIS A 80 -2.84 9.44 -13.10
C HIS A 80 -3.26 8.65 -14.35
N TRP A 81 -4.32 9.12 -15.00
CA TRP A 81 -4.84 8.52 -16.22
C TRP A 81 -4.77 9.52 -17.37
N ASN A 82 -4.19 9.12 -18.50
CA ASN A 82 -3.96 9.99 -19.66
C ASN A 82 -5.26 10.54 -20.27
N ASP A 83 -6.37 9.80 -20.13
CA ASP A 83 -7.69 10.17 -20.64
C ASP A 83 -8.53 11.00 -19.64
N GLU A 84 -8.04 11.20 -18.42
CA GLU A 84 -8.74 12.02 -17.41
C GLU A 84 -8.44 13.51 -17.58
N PRO A 85 -9.37 14.42 -17.21
CA PRO A 85 -9.10 15.84 -17.23
C PRO A 85 -7.89 16.21 -16.37
N GLU A 86 -7.06 17.13 -16.86
CA GLU A 86 -5.86 17.60 -16.14
C GLU A 86 -6.15 18.02 -14.69
N GLN A 87 -7.27 18.71 -14.46
CA GLN A 87 -7.71 19.11 -13.12
C GLN A 87 -7.95 17.90 -12.20
N ALA A 88 -8.54 16.81 -12.71
CA ALA A 88 -8.75 15.60 -11.95
C ALA A 88 -7.42 14.92 -11.58
N ASN A 89 -6.47 14.88 -12.52
CA ASN A 89 -5.12 14.37 -12.26
C ASN A 89 -4.35 15.22 -11.24
N GLN A 90 -4.52 16.55 -11.25
CA GLN A 90 -3.92 17.45 -10.27
C GLN A 90 -4.54 17.27 -8.87
N ASP A 91 -5.86 17.12 -8.78
CA ASP A 91 -6.53 16.85 -7.51
C ASP A 91 -6.16 15.47 -6.95
N MET A 92 -6.00 14.46 -7.81
CA MET A 92 -5.47 13.16 -7.43
C MET A 92 -4.06 13.25 -6.86
N ALA A 93 -3.17 13.95 -7.57
CA ALA A 93 -1.80 14.18 -7.13
C ALA A 93 -1.79 14.84 -5.74
N ARG A 94 -2.55 15.93 -5.56
CA ARG A 94 -2.61 16.65 -4.29
C ARG A 94 -3.06 15.76 -3.14
N ARG A 95 -4.17 15.01 -3.31
CA ARG A 95 -4.67 14.10 -2.27
C ARG A 95 -3.65 13.02 -1.92
N TYR A 96 -3.02 12.41 -2.92
CA TYR A 96 -1.97 11.42 -2.68
C TYR A 96 -0.80 12.01 -1.89
N GLN A 97 -0.30 13.16 -2.34
CA GLN A 97 0.84 13.84 -1.73
C GLN A 97 0.57 14.23 -0.28
N GLU A 98 -0.62 14.78 0.03
CA GLU A 98 -1.05 15.11 1.40
C GLU A 98 -0.95 13.89 2.33
N GLN A 99 -1.39 12.71 1.88
CA GLN A 99 -1.34 11.49 2.68
C GLN A 99 0.11 11.00 2.87
N ILE A 100 0.91 10.95 1.80
CA ILE A 100 2.30 10.50 1.88
C ILE A 100 3.15 11.45 2.74
N ASP A 101 2.94 12.77 2.64
CA ASP A 101 3.67 13.73 3.46
C ASP A 101 3.36 13.59 4.95
N SER A 102 2.18 13.07 5.31
CA SER A 102 1.85 12.76 6.70
C SER A 102 2.71 11.63 7.32
N LEU A 103 3.40 10.84 6.50
CA LEU A 103 4.30 9.77 6.94
C LEU A 103 5.75 10.23 7.13
N GLN A 104 6.07 11.50 6.87
CA GLN A 104 7.42 12.00 7.03
C GLN A 104 7.93 11.78 8.46
N GLY A 105 9.15 11.25 8.58
CA GLY A 105 9.79 10.90 9.85
C GLY A 105 9.52 9.46 10.31
N GLU A 106 8.60 8.74 9.68
CA GLU A 106 8.45 7.30 9.94
C GLU A 106 9.64 6.53 9.38
N SER A 107 10.19 5.61 10.18
CA SER A 107 11.19 4.65 9.72
C SER A 107 10.48 3.38 9.30
N ILE A 108 10.26 3.20 7.99
CA ILE A 108 9.48 2.08 7.45
C ILE A 108 10.42 0.96 6.99
N ASP A 109 10.24 -0.25 7.53
CA ASP A 109 11.04 -1.41 7.18
C ASP A 109 10.60 -2.01 5.84
N CYS A 110 9.30 -2.14 5.63
CA CYS A 110 8.75 -2.70 4.40
C CYS A 110 7.50 -1.94 3.97
N ALA A 111 7.46 -1.51 2.71
CA ALA A 111 6.33 -0.80 2.13
C ALA A 111 5.79 -1.54 0.90
N PHE A 112 4.49 -1.85 0.92
CA PHE A 112 3.74 -2.39 -0.21
C PHE A 112 3.10 -1.25 -0.99
N ILE A 113 3.55 -1.03 -2.24
CA ILE A 113 3.22 0.16 -3.04
C ILE A 113 2.63 -0.25 -4.40
N PRO A 114 1.49 0.31 -4.83
CA PRO A 114 0.91 0.08 -6.15
C PRO A 114 1.84 0.57 -7.27
N VAL A 115 2.01 -0.24 -8.32
CA VAL A 115 2.75 0.10 -9.55
C VAL A 115 1.96 -0.35 -10.78
N ASP A 116 0.76 0.21 -10.95
CA ASP A 116 -0.19 -0.29 -11.94
C ASP A 116 0.23 -0.01 -13.40
N PRO A 117 0.52 -1.05 -14.21
CA PRO A 117 1.00 -0.87 -15.58
C PRO A 117 -0.04 -0.26 -16.52
N ARG A 118 -1.33 -0.27 -16.16
CA ARG A 118 -2.40 0.37 -16.95
C ARG A 118 -2.21 1.89 -17.05
N GLN A 119 -1.48 2.49 -16.10
CA GLN A 119 -1.16 3.92 -16.11
C GLN A 119 0.02 4.26 -17.02
N GLU A 120 0.55 3.30 -17.79
CA GLU A 120 1.63 3.52 -18.75
C GLU A 120 2.79 4.30 -18.09
N GLU A 121 3.36 5.33 -18.72
CA GLU A 121 4.46 6.19 -18.23
C GLU A 121 4.29 6.66 -16.76
N ASN A 122 3.06 6.73 -16.28
CA ASN A 122 2.69 7.24 -14.96
C ASN A 122 2.64 6.17 -13.84
N SER A 123 2.76 4.88 -14.18
CA SER A 123 2.69 3.75 -13.22
C SER A 123 3.66 3.84 -12.01
N LEU A 124 4.70 4.67 -12.09
CA LEU A 124 5.70 4.84 -11.01
C LEU A 124 5.57 6.16 -10.24
N LEU A 125 4.61 7.04 -10.56
CA LEU A 125 4.49 8.36 -9.92
C LEU A 125 4.33 8.26 -8.40
N GLY A 126 3.44 7.38 -7.94
CA GLY A 126 3.21 7.16 -6.51
C GLY A 126 4.47 6.68 -5.79
N LEU A 127 5.07 5.60 -6.30
CA LEU A 127 6.32 5.05 -5.77
C LEU A 127 7.45 6.09 -5.73
N GLU A 128 7.63 6.85 -6.81
CA GLU A 128 8.66 7.88 -6.89
C GLU A 128 8.48 8.94 -5.80
N TYR A 129 7.25 9.45 -5.64
CA TYR A 129 6.96 10.46 -4.62
C TYR A 129 7.16 9.90 -3.20
N PHE A 130 6.65 8.69 -2.92
CA PHE A 130 6.84 8.00 -1.66
C PHE A 130 8.33 7.86 -1.29
N MET A 131 9.16 7.41 -2.23
CA MET A 131 10.60 7.23 -1.99
C MET A 131 11.36 8.55 -1.80
N LYS A 132 10.90 9.64 -2.43
CA LYS A 132 11.48 10.97 -2.25
C LYS A 132 11.14 11.62 -0.90
N LYS A 133 9.95 11.34 -0.36
CA LYS A 133 9.43 12.03 0.84
C LYS A 133 9.59 11.25 2.12
N VAL A 134 9.44 9.93 2.06
CA VAL A 134 9.37 9.05 3.23
C VAL A 134 10.43 7.97 3.11
N GLY A 135 10.35 7.18 2.04
CA GLY A 135 11.20 6.02 1.84
C GLY A 135 10.84 4.82 2.71
N ALA A 136 11.37 3.67 2.33
CA ALA A 136 11.39 2.47 3.15
C ALA A 136 12.72 1.73 2.95
N ARG A 137 13.04 0.83 3.86
CA ARG A 137 14.18 -0.08 3.73
C ARG A 137 13.96 -1.05 2.58
N TRP A 138 12.77 -1.65 2.49
CA TRP A 138 12.37 -2.55 1.40
C TRP A 138 11.04 -2.10 0.77
N ILE A 139 10.96 -2.20 -0.55
CA ILE A 139 9.76 -1.93 -1.35
C ILE A 139 9.26 -3.23 -1.94
N VAL A 140 7.98 -3.52 -1.71
CA VAL A 140 7.26 -4.61 -2.36
C VAL A 140 6.26 -3.99 -3.33
N PRO A 141 6.54 -3.98 -4.64
CA PRO A 141 5.57 -3.51 -5.60
C PRO A 141 4.32 -4.41 -5.59
N MET A 142 3.14 -3.81 -5.77
CA MET A 142 1.86 -4.52 -5.86
C MET A 142 0.95 -3.88 -6.93
N HIS A 143 -0.29 -4.34 -7.05
CA HIS A 143 -1.30 -3.79 -7.96
C HIS A 143 -0.95 -3.85 -9.47
N PHE A 144 -0.07 -4.76 -9.88
CA PHE A 144 0.30 -4.97 -11.30
C PHE A 144 -0.33 -6.22 -11.91
N GLY A 145 -1.28 -6.85 -11.22
CA GLY A 145 -2.01 -8.03 -11.71
C GLY A 145 -1.08 -9.22 -11.99
N SER A 146 -0.87 -9.53 -13.26
CA SER A 146 0.06 -10.58 -13.72
C SER A 146 1.09 -10.04 -14.72
N GLN A 147 1.23 -8.71 -14.77
CA GLN A 147 2.16 -8.01 -15.64
C GLN A 147 3.51 -7.81 -14.95
N TYR A 148 4.23 -8.91 -14.77
CA TYR A 148 5.55 -8.93 -14.12
C TYR A 148 6.63 -8.14 -14.89
N THR A 149 6.37 -7.74 -16.14
CA THR A 149 7.22 -6.83 -16.91
C THR A 149 7.37 -5.44 -16.27
N ILE A 150 6.54 -5.11 -15.27
CA ILE A 150 6.73 -3.90 -14.45
C ILE A 150 8.12 -3.86 -13.80
N PHE A 151 8.70 -5.01 -13.44
CA PHE A 151 10.04 -5.09 -12.87
C PHE A 151 11.12 -4.71 -13.89
N ASP A 152 11.01 -5.19 -15.14
CA ASP A 152 11.92 -4.78 -16.21
C ASP A 152 11.87 -3.27 -16.41
N ARG A 153 10.66 -2.70 -16.37
CA ARG A 153 10.50 -1.25 -16.47
C ARG A 153 11.16 -0.52 -15.30
N MET A 154 10.93 -0.97 -14.07
CA MET A 154 11.56 -0.40 -12.89
C MET A 154 13.09 -0.51 -12.97
N ASP A 155 13.64 -1.55 -13.58
CA ASP A 155 15.08 -1.73 -13.76
C ASP A 155 15.70 -0.78 -14.78
N HIS A 156 14.91 -0.19 -15.67
CA HIS A 156 15.41 0.71 -16.72
C HIS A 156 14.97 2.16 -16.52
N ASP A 157 13.94 2.42 -15.71
CA ASP A 157 13.44 3.77 -15.46
C ASP A 157 14.42 4.56 -14.57
N PRO A 158 14.89 5.74 -14.98
CA PRO A 158 15.84 6.54 -14.19
C PRO A 158 15.27 7.00 -12.85
N ARG A 159 13.93 7.10 -12.70
CA ARG A 159 13.27 7.50 -11.44
C ARG A 159 13.53 6.53 -10.31
N THR A 160 13.78 5.25 -10.62
CA THR A 160 14.04 4.21 -9.62
C THR A 160 15.50 4.09 -9.23
N PHE A 161 16.42 4.63 -10.04
CA PHE A 161 17.87 4.45 -9.86
C PHE A 161 18.36 4.68 -8.41
N PRO A 162 17.90 5.72 -7.67
CA PRO A 162 18.38 5.98 -6.31
C PRO A 162 18.00 4.91 -5.27
N TYR A 163 17.01 4.06 -5.56
CA TYR A 163 16.46 3.11 -4.60
C TYR A 163 16.16 1.73 -5.20
N ARG A 164 16.59 1.46 -6.44
CA ARG A 164 16.31 0.21 -7.15
C ARG A 164 16.74 -1.02 -6.38
N ASN A 165 17.87 -0.95 -5.68
CA ASN A 165 18.39 -2.04 -4.84
C ASN A 165 17.51 -2.37 -3.62
N ARG A 166 16.49 -1.56 -3.33
CA ARG A 166 15.50 -1.77 -2.27
C ARG A 166 14.20 -2.36 -2.78
N VAL A 167 14.03 -2.49 -4.10
CA VAL A 167 12.83 -3.07 -4.71
C VAL A 167 12.95 -4.59 -4.72
N LEU A 168 11.98 -5.26 -4.12
CA LEU A 168 11.90 -6.72 -4.11
C LEU A 168 11.16 -7.22 -5.34
N HIS A 169 11.85 -8.04 -6.15
CA HIS A 169 11.28 -8.62 -7.35
C HIS A 169 10.50 -9.88 -7.01
N ILE A 170 9.27 -9.95 -7.49
CA ILE A 170 8.44 -11.16 -7.44
C ILE A 170 8.14 -11.66 -8.84
N SER A 171 8.12 -12.97 -9.03
CA SER A 171 7.90 -13.62 -10.33
C SER A 171 6.59 -14.42 -10.38
N HIS A 172 5.93 -14.61 -9.24
CA HIS A 172 4.69 -15.39 -9.13
C HIS A 172 3.89 -15.01 -7.88
N ARG A 173 2.57 -15.28 -7.89
CA ARG A 173 1.72 -15.12 -6.71
C ARG A 173 2.07 -16.18 -5.65
N GLY A 174 2.07 -15.79 -4.38
CA GLY A 174 2.44 -16.67 -3.27
C GLY A 174 3.95 -16.82 -3.06
N GLN A 175 4.78 -16.03 -3.75
CA GLN A 175 6.22 -16.01 -3.52
C GLN A 175 6.55 -15.63 -2.08
N LEU A 176 7.43 -16.41 -1.45
CA LEU A 176 8.02 -16.05 -0.17
C LEU A 176 9.16 -15.06 -0.40
N LEU A 177 9.07 -13.90 0.26
CA LEU A 177 10.13 -12.89 0.28
C LEU A 177 10.89 -13.03 1.59
N GLN A 178 12.20 -13.27 1.49
CA GLN A 178 13.10 -13.21 2.65
C GLN A 178 13.81 -11.87 2.64
N ILE A 179 13.54 -11.07 3.66
CA ILE A 179 14.23 -9.81 3.93
C ILE A 179 15.17 -10.03 5.11
N SER A 180 16.44 -9.70 4.94
CA SER A 180 17.42 -9.75 6.03
C SER A 180 17.50 -8.40 6.75
N GLU A 181 17.75 -8.48 8.05
CA GLU A 181 18.14 -7.34 8.91
C GLU A 181 19.44 -6.66 8.49
#